data_AF-A0A7Z9HX91-F1
#
_entry.id   AF-A0A7Z9HX91-F1
#
_cell.length_a   1.000
_cell.length_b   1.000
_cell.length_c   1.000
_cell.angle_alpha   90.00
_cell.angle_beta   90.00
_cell.angle_gamma   90.00
#
_symmetry.space_group_name_H-M   'P 1'
#
loop_
_entity.id
_entity.type
_entity.pdbx_description
1 polymer ?
#
loop_
_entity_poly.entity_id
_entity_poly.type
_entity_poly.pdbx_seq_one_letter_code
_entity_poly.pdbx_strand_id
1 'polypeptide(L)'
;FRLREGVTRFLITDINNAGASAVSQSTIWVMSDMIASNPVDYNHLPGGSNVLYLDGHVSFVKYEEGAPCYKGFALLIGGLGTVTDL
;
A
#
# COMPACT_ATOMS: atom_id res chain seq x y z
N PHE A 1 5.40 5.70 -18.12
CA PHE A 1 5.39 4.40 -17.42
C PHE A 1 3.94 4.15 -17.00
N ARG A 2 3.23 3.22 -17.64
CA ARG A 2 1.75 3.15 -17.60
C ARG A 2 1.31 1.82 -16.97
N LEU A 3 0.51 1.88 -15.92
CA LEU A 3 -0.32 0.77 -15.46
C LEU A 3 -1.38 0.52 -16.53
N ARG A 4 -0.99 -0.18 -17.59
CA ARG A 4 -1.88 -0.63 -18.67
C ARG A 4 -2.38 -2.02 -18.35
N GLU A 5 -3.65 -2.24 -18.61
CA GLU A 5 -4.28 -3.55 -18.59
C GLU A 5 -3.58 -4.50 -19.57
N GLY A 6 -3.46 -5.78 -19.21
CA GLY A 6 -2.81 -6.81 -20.03
C GLY A 6 -1.29 -6.87 -19.94
N VAL A 7 -0.65 -6.08 -19.06
CA VAL A 7 0.80 -6.17 -18.80
C VAL A 7 1.06 -6.86 -17.46
N THR A 8 1.60 -8.08 -17.53
CA THR A 8 2.07 -8.82 -16.36
C THR A 8 3.45 -8.31 -15.91
N ARG A 9 3.67 -8.27 -14.60
CA ARG A 9 4.96 -7.87 -13.99
C ARG A 9 5.40 -8.97 -13.05
N PHE A 10 6.70 -9.20 -12.93
CA PHE A 10 7.22 -10.18 -12.00
C PHE A 10 8.21 -9.48 -11.07
N LEU A 11 8.03 -9.64 -9.76
CA LEU A 11 8.99 -9.16 -8.78
C LEU A 11 10.01 -10.27 -8.53
N ILE A 12 11.26 -10.01 -8.87
CA ILE A 12 12.39 -10.86 -8.52
C ILE A 12 13.04 -10.24 -7.29
N THR A 13 12.97 -10.93 -6.15
CA THR A 13 13.61 -10.46 -4.91
C THR A 13 15.09 -10.83 -4.81
N ASP A 14 15.52 -11.88 -5.52
CA ASP A 14 16.92 -12.30 -5.63
C ASP A 14 17.26 -12.69 -7.07
N ILE A 15 18.21 -11.97 -7.67
CA ILE A 15 18.68 -12.22 -9.03
C ILE A 15 19.36 -13.59 -9.20
N ASN A 16 19.92 -14.14 -8.13
CA ASN A 16 20.64 -15.41 -8.16
C ASN A 16 19.71 -16.62 -8.11
N ASN A 17 18.42 -16.43 -7.78
CA ASN A 17 17.44 -17.50 -7.68
C ASN A 17 16.05 -17.08 -8.21
N ALA A 18 16.02 -16.64 -9.47
CA ALA A 18 14.84 -16.07 -10.12
C ALA A 18 13.60 -17.00 -10.15
N GLY A 19 13.78 -18.32 -10.06
CA GLY A 19 12.68 -19.29 -10.11
C GLY A 19 11.92 -19.47 -8.78
N ALA A 20 12.61 -19.32 -7.64
CA ALA A 20 12.00 -19.48 -6.31
C ALA A 20 11.66 -18.14 -5.63
N SER A 21 12.19 -17.03 -6.16
CA SER A 21 12.01 -15.68 -5.60
C SER A 21 10.82 -14.91 -6.19
N ALA A 22 9.98 -15.57 -7.00
CA ALA A 22 8.82 -14.94 -7.64
C ALA A 22 7.65 -14.85 -6.65
N VAL A 23 7.26 -13.62 -6.30
CA VAL A 23 6.10 -13.35 -5.43
C VAL A 23 4.87 -13.05 -6.29
N SER A 24 3.69 -13.47 -5.82
CA SER A 24 2.41 -13.18 -6.50
C SER A 24 2.19 -11.68 -6.67
N GLN A 25 1.76 -11.26 -7.86
CA GLN A 25 1.47 -9.86 -8.13
C GLN A 25 0.34 -9.29 -7.26
N SER A 26 -0.61 -10.15 -6.87
CA SER A 26 -1.77 -9.79 -6.07
C SER A 26 -1.45 -9.55 -4.59
N THR A 27 -0.20 -9.73 -4.15
CA THR A 27 0.22 -9.46 -2.77
C THR A 27 1.15 -8.25 -2.65
N ILE A 28 1.60 -7.70 -3.77
CA ILE A 28 2.51 -6.56 -3.79
C ILE A 28 1.69 -5.28 -3.94
N TRP A 29 1.57 -4.53 -2.86
CA TRP A 29 0.93 -3.21 -2.87
C TRP A 29 1.86 -2.16 -3.51
N VAL A 30 1.26 -1.19 -4.20
CA VAL A 30 1.97 -0.15 -4.96
C VAL A 30 1.56 1.25 -4.49
N MET A 31 0.28 1.46 -4.20
CA MET A 31 -0.25 2.73 -3.71
C MET A 31 -1.38 2.48 -2.71
N SER A 32 -1.59 3.42 -1.79
CA SER A 32 -2.72 3.40 -0.86
C SER A 32 -3.21 4.82 -0.61
N ASP A 33 -4.47 4.95 -0.18
CA ASP A 33 -4.96 6.22 0.37
C ASP A 33 -4.25 6.53 1.71
N MET A 34 -4.30 7.81 2.10
CA MET A 34 -3.73 8.28 3.37
C MET A 34 -4.43 7.64 4.56
N ILE A 35 -3.63 7.10 5.47
CA ILE A 35 -4.05 6.58 6.76
C ILE A 35 -3.38 7.38 7.87
N ALA A 36 -4.09 7.57 8.98
CA ALA A 36 -3.60 8.34 10.11
C ALA A 36 -4.01 7.71 11.45
N SER A 37 -3.33 8.08 12.53
CA SER A 37 -3.75 7.69 13.88
C SER A 37 -4.92 8.53 14.40
N ASN A 38 -5.09 9.74 13.86
CA ASN A 38 -6.16 10.66 14.20
C ASN A 38 -7.30 10.51 13.17
N PRO A 39 -8.55 10.25 13.60
CA PRO A 39 -9.70 10.12 12.71
C PRO A 39 -9.92 11.30 11.74
N VAL A 40 -9.51 12.51 12.13
CA VAL A 40 -9.65 13.73 11.32
C VAL A 40 -8.79 13.70 10.06
N ASP A 41 -7.69 12.95 10.10
CA ASP A 41 -6.67 12.93 9.04
C ASP A 41 -6.82 11.70 8.12
N TYR A 42 -7.96 10.99 8.19
CA TYR A 42 -8.30 9.90 7.28
C TYR A 42 -8.90 10.43 5.98
N ASN A 43 -8.49 9.85 4.84
CA ASN A 43 -9.24 9.99 3.59
C ASN A 43 -10.59 9.26 3.64
N HIS A 44 -10.72 8.23 4.49
CA HIS A 44 -11.96 7.51 4.78
C HIS A 44 -12.11 7.26 6.29
N LEU A 45 -12.98 8.04 6.95
CA LEU A 45 -13.36 7.87 8.36
C LEU A 45 -13.99 6.49 8.63
N PRO A 46 -13.77 5.93 9.83
CA PRO A 46 -12.61 5.14 10.19
C PRO A 46 -12.78 3.67 9.76
N GLY A 47 -11.71 3.07 9.26
CA GLY A 47 -11.61 1.62 9.28
C GLY A 47 -10.68 1.00 8.29
N GLY A 48 -10.15 1.74 7.30
CA GLY A 48 -9.27 1.17 6.28
C GLY A 48 -8.88 2.15 5.19
N SER A 49 -8.18 1.64 4.18
CA SER A 49 -7.74 2.38 3.01
C SER A 49 -7.89 1.52 1.76
N ASN A 50 -8.15 2.15 0.62
CA ASN A 50 -8.06 1.46 -0.65
C ASN A 50 -6.58 1.27 -0.99
N VAL A 51 -6.21 0.02 -1.26
CA VAL A 51 -4.84 -0.37 -1.60
C VAL A 51 -4.83 -0.90 -3.02
N LEU A 52 -3.98 -0.30 -3.86
CA LEU A 52 -3.71 -0.73 -5.23
C LEU A 52 -2.55 -1.73 -5.24
N TYR A 53 -2.73 -2.84 -5.96
CA TYR A 53 -1.74 -3.90 -6.11
C TYR A 53 -1.09 -3.92 -7.50
N LEU A 54 -0.01 -4.70 -7.64
CA LEU A 54 0.83 -4.74 -8.84
C LEU A 54 0.14 -5.31 -10.09
N ASP A 55 -0.87 -6.15 -9.90
CA ASP A 55 -1.77 -6.65 -10.95
C ASP A 55 -2.86 -5.63 -11.34
N GLY A 56 -2.94 -4.50 -10.64
CA GLY A 56 -3.90 -3.42 -10.89
C GLY A 56 -5.22 -3.54 -10.13
N HIS A 57 -5.43 -4.59 -9.34
CA HIS A 57 -6.62 -4.66 -8.50
C HIS A 57 -6.54 -3.70 -7.32
N VAL A 58 -7.70 -3.23 -6.87
CA VAL A 58 -7.84 -2.41 -5.65
C VAL A 58 -8.63 -3.23 -4.64
N SER A 59 -8.13 -3.32 -3.41
CA SER A 59 -8.85 -3.93 -2.29
C SER A 59 -8.94 -2.97 -1.12
N PHE A 60 -10.05 -3.04 -0.38
CA PHE A 60 -10.21 -2.28 0.85
C PHE A 60 -9.56 -3.06 2.00
N VAL A 61 -8.49 -2.52 2.57
CA VAL A 61 -7.77 -3.13 3.68
C VAL A 61 -8.13 -2.39 4.95
N LYS A 62 -8.61 -3.10 5.97
CA LYS A 62 -8.94 -2.47 7.24
C LYS A 62 -7.70 -2.13 8.06
N TYR A 63 -7.85 -1.15 8.94
CA TYR A 63 -6.81 -0.77 9.87
C TYR A 63 -6.42 -1.96 10.78
N GLU A 64 -5.12 -2.21 10.89
CA GLU A 64 -4.47 -3.34 11.56
C GLU A 64 -4.71 -4.74 10.94
N GLU A 65 -5.36 -4.84 9.78
CA GLU A 65 -5.56 -6.13 9.09
C GLU A 65 -4.49 -6.45 8.02
N GLY A 66 -3.67 -5.48 7.60
CA GLY A 66 -2.64 -5.71 6.59
C GLY A 66 -1.79 -4.49 6.23
N ALA A 67 -0.75 -4.70 5.43
CA ALA A 67 0.05 -3.61 4.87
C ALA A 67 -0.73 -2.89 3.75
N PRO A 68 -0.62 -1.55 3.64
CA PRO A 68 0.11 -0.62 4.50
C PRO A 68 -0.71 -0.10 5.71
N CYS A 69 -1.90 -0.63 5.96
CA CYS A 69 -2.87 -0.19 6.97
C CYS A 69 -2.51 -0.58 8.41
N TYR A 70 -1.30 -0.28 8.90
CA TYR A 70 -0.89 -0.55 10.29
C TYR A 70 -0.30 0.69 10.98
N LYS A 71 -0.28 0.66 12.30
CA LYS A 71 0.07 1.82 13.17
C LYS A 71 1.38 2.51 12.81
N GLY A 72 2.43 1.76 12.48
CA GLY A 72 3.74 2.31 12.12
C GLY A 72 3.69 3.17 10.85
N PHE A 73 2.97 2.71 9.83
CA PHE A 73 2.80 3.46 8.58
C PHE A 73 1.87 4.67 8.79
N ALA A 74 0.82 4.52 9.60
CA ALA A 74 -0.07 5.62 9.94
C ALA A 74 0.63 6.74 10.74
N LEU A 75 1.57 6.40 11.62
CA LEU A 75 2.38 7.39 12.33
C LEU A 75 3.36 8.11 11.38
N LEU A 76 3.97 7.39 10.45
CA LEU A 76 4.89 7.97 9.47
C LEU A 76 4.17 8.97 8.56
N ILE A 77 3.05 8.56 7.97
CA ILE A 77 2.30 9.38 7.00
C ILE A 77 1.52 10.50 7.70
N GLY A 78 0.81 10.20 8.79
CA GLY A 78 0.10 11.21 9.58
C GLY A 78 1.06 12.19 10.25
N GLY A 79 2.18 11.71 10.79
CA GLY A 79 3.22 12.55 11.38
C GLY A 79 3.83 13.51 10.37
N LEU A 80 4.11 13.06 9.14
CA LEU A 80 4.61 13.92 8.06
C LEU A 80 3.62 15.04 7.69
N GLY A 81 2.32 14.76 7.72
CA GLY A 81 1.27 15.76 7.45
C GLY A 81 1.19 16.84 8.54
N THR A 82 1.37 16.48 9.81
CA THR A 82 1.31 17.46 10.91
C THR A 82 2.49 18.42 10.97
N VAL A 83 3.66 18.06 10.40
CA VAL A 83 4.83 18.95 10.35
C VAL A 83 4.76 19.97 9.22
N THR A 84 3.87 19.78 8.24
CA THR A 84 3.68 20.71 7.12
C THR A 84 2.70 21.85 7.42
N ASP A 85 2.04 21.84 8.59
CA ASP A 85 1.09 22.87 9.05
C ASP A 85 1.73 23.92 10.01
N LEU A 86 3.06 24.08 9.98
CA LEU A 86 3.82 25.15 10.64
C LEU A 86 4.41 26.13 9.62
#